data_AF-A0A0S7END3-F1
#
_entry.id   AF-A0A0S7END3-F1
#
_cell.length_a   1.000
_cell.length_b   1.000
_cell.length_c   1.000
_cell.angle_alpha   90.00
_cell.angle_beta   90.00
_cell.angle_gamma   90.00
#
_symmetry.space_group_name_H-M   'P 1'
#
loop_
_entity.id
_entity.type
_entity.pdbx_description
1 polymer ?
#
loop_
_entity_poly.entity_id
_entity_poly.type
_entity_poly.pdbx_seq_one_letter_code
_entity_poly.pdbx_strand_id
1 'polypeptide(L)'
;PAPSMTSLPPLQGHPLNCMPECPYHRPLGFESGSVSSDQISCSSQDQYTGWYSSWTPGKARLNNQGFGCAWLSKFNDQHQWIQIDLKEVGVVSGILSQGRC
;
A
#
# COMPACT_ATOMS: atom_id res chain seq x y z
N PRO A 1 -4.74 -5.50 60.49
CA PRO A 1 -4.51 -4.44 59.49
C PRO A 1 -4.74 -4.97 58.07
N ALA A 2 -5.90 -4.63 57.48
CA ALA A 2 -6.22 -4.98 56.09
C ALA A 2 -5.71 -3.84 55.16
N PRO A 3 -5.15 -4.16 53.97
CA PRO A 3 -4.69 -3.13 53.05
C PRO A 3 -5.88 -2.42 52.41
N SER A 4 -5.78 -1.09 52.35
CA SER A 4 -6.77 -0.18 51.77
C SER A 4 -6.93 -0.43 50.27
N MET A 5 -8.14 -0.80 49.85
CA MET A 5 -8.50 -0.86 48.42
C MET A 5 -8.57 0.57 47.88
N THR A 6 -7.50 1.03 47.25
CA THR A 6 -7.54 2.25 46.43
C THR A 6 -8.48 2.01 45.26
N SER A 7 -9.59 2.74 45.24
CA SER A 7 -10.55 2.76 44.14
C SER A 7 -9.85 3.11 42.83
N LEU A 8 -9.89 2.20 41.85
CA LEU A 8 -9.51 2.49 40.47
C LEU A 8 -10.33 3.69 39.97
N PRO A 9 -9.72 4.67 39.28
CA PRO A 9 -10.48 5.75 38.67
C PRO A 9 -11.48 5.15 37.67
N PRO A 10 -12.70 5.72 37.55
CA PRO A 10 -13.66 5.23 36.57
C PRO A 10 -13.02 5.32 35.19
N LEU A 11 -13.10 4.24 34.42
CA LEU A 11 -12.76 4.25 33.01
C LEU A 11 -13.60 5.33 32.37
N GLN A 12 -13.01 6.50 32.16
CA GLN A 12 -13.61 7.57 31.38
C GLN A 12 -13.88 6.96 30.01
N GLY A 13 -15.17 6.73 29.75
CA GLY A 13 -15.66 6.22 28.49
C GLY A 13 -15.11 7.14 27.41
N HIS A 14 -14.07 6.68 26.73
CA HIS A 14 -13.71 7.27 25.47
C HIS A 14 -14.94 7.01 24.60
N PRO A 15 -15.63 8.06 24.10
CA PRO A 15 -16.60 7.83 23.05
C PRO A 15 -15.88 7.02 21.99
N LEU A 16 -16.57 6.03 21.43
CA LEU A 16 -16.06 5.29 20.28
C LEU A 16 -15.92 6.30 19.13
N ASN A 17 -14.86 7.11 19.17
CA ASN A 17 -14.41 7.89 18.04
C ASN A 17 -13.85 6.84 17.09
N CYS A 18 -14.77 6.27 16.31
CA CYS A 18 -14.46 5.58 15.08
C CYS A 18 -13.38 6.41 14.37
N MET A 19 -12.33 5.73 13.90
CA MET A 19 -11.14 6.36 13.36
C MET A 19 -11.53 7.49 12.40
N PRO A 20 -11.29 8.76 12.77
CA PRO A 20 -11.74 9.89 11.98
C PRO A 20 -11.01 9.89 10.63
N GLU A 21 -11.63 10.45 9.59
CA GLU A 21 -10.91 10.70 8.34
C GLU A 21 -9.66 11.53 8.63
N CYS A 22 -8.53 11.10 8.07
CA CYS A 22 -7.26 11.78 8.28
C CYS A 22 -7.34 13.19 7.66
N PRO A 23 -7.07 14.28 8.42
CA PRO A 23 -7.07 15.63 7.86
C PRO A 23 -5.96 15.83 6.81
N TYR A 24 -4.92 14.98 6.85
CA TYR A 24 -3.85 14.93 5.86
C TYR A 24 -3.48 13.48 5.56
N HIS A 25 -3.28 13.15 4.29
CA HIS A 25 -2.81 11.84 3.87
C HIS A 25 -1.28 11.77 3.92
N ARG A 26 -0.75 10.60 4.31
CA ARG A 26 0.68 10.32 4.28
C ARG A 26 0.97 9.28 3.18
N PRO A 27 1.87 9.56 2.23
CA PRO A 27 2.22 8.60 1.20
C PRO A 27 2.98 7.42 1.80
N LEU A 28 2.68 6.19 1.35
CA LEU A 28 3.39 4.98 1.77
C LEU A 28 4.84 4.94 1.23
N GLY A 29 5.08 5.64 0.12
CA GLY A 29 6.43 5.78 -0.46
C GLY A 29 6.67 4.99 -1.75
N PHE A 30 5.63 4.84 -2.59
CA PHE A 30 5.81 4.35 -3.96
C PHE A 30 6.63 5.29 -4.83
N GLU A 31 6.36 6.60 -4.73
CA GLU A 31 7.10 7.65 -5.44
C GLU A 31 8.50 7.86 -4.85
N SER A 32 8.60 7.95 -3.52
CA SER A 32 9.88 8.15 -2.81
C SER A 32 10.79 6.92 -2.86
N GLY A 33 10.26 5.76 -3.23
CA GLY A 33 10.96 4.49 -3.28
C GLY A 33 11.21 3.81 -1.95
N SER A 34 10.54 4.24 -0.88
CA SER A 34 10.56 3.57 0.43
C SER A 34 9.92 2.18 0.37
N VAL A 35 8.97 1.97 -0.54
CA VAL A 35 8.43 0.63 -0.85
C VAL A 35 9.43 -0.10 -1.75
N SER A 36 9.90 -1.28 -1.32
CA SER A 36 10.78 -2.12 -2.15
C SER A 36 10.01 -2.71 -3.32
N SER A 37 10.68 -2.91 -4.45
CA SER A 37 10.07 -3.61 -5.60
C SER A 37 9.64 -5.04 -5.26
N ASP A 38 10.28 -5.68 -4.26
CA ASP A 38 9.91 -7.02 -3.80
C ASP A 38 8.54 -7.06 -3.12
N GLN A 39 8.06 -5.91 -2.64
CA GLN A 39 6.73 -5.76 -2.06
C GLN A 39 5.64 -5.63 -3.13
N ILE A 40 6.01 -5.54 -4.41
CA ILE A 40 5.08 -5.31 -5.50
C ILE A 40 5.04 -6.57 -6.37
N SER A 41 3.94 -7.30 -6.28
CA SER A 41 3.69 -8.52 -7.06
C SER A 41 2.55 -8.29 -8.05
N CYS A 42 2.51 -9.03 -9.14
CA CYS A 42 1.39 -8.99 -10.06
C CYS A 42 0.99 -10.36 -10.57
N SER A 43 -0.16 -10.42 -11.22
CA SER A 43 -0.55 -11.57 -12.03
C SER A 43 0.50 -11.87 -13.11
N SER A 44 0.75 -13.16 -13.36
CA SER A 44 1.63 -13.63 -14.43
C SER A 44 3.07 -13.08 -14.41
N GLN A 45 3.63 -12.80 -13.23
CA GLN A 45 5.01 -12.31 -13.03
C GLN A 45 6.05 -13.10 -13.85
N ASP A 46 5.95 -14.42 -13.87
CA ASP A 46 6.90 -15.32 -14.55
C ASP A 46 6.86 -15.20 -16.07
N GLN A 47 5.87 -14.48 -16.61
CA GLN A 47 5.67 -14.29 -18.05
C GLN A 47 6.23 -12.97 -18.57
N TYR A 48 6.85 -12.16 -17.70
CA TYR A 48 7.51 -10.90 -18.04
C TYR A 48 8.89 -11.12 -18.67
N THR A 49 8.90 -11.69 -19.86
CA THR A 49 10.11 -11.89 -20.67
C THR A 49 10.06 -11.06 -21.96
N GLY A 50 11.20 -10.89 -22.63
CA GLY A 50 11.30 -10.13 -23.88
C GLY A 50 10.93 -8.65 -23.71
N TRP A 51 10.06 -8.13 -24.58
CA TRP A 51 9.62 -6.73 -24.54
C TRP A 51 8.99 -6.32 -23.20
N TYR A 52 8.23 -7.22 -22.56
CA TYR A 52 7.56 -6.92 -21.30
C TYR A 52 8.51 -6.78 -20.11
N SER A 53 9.76 -7.23 -20.21
CA SER A 53 10.76 -7.17 -19.13
C SER A 53 11.04 -5.77 -18.59
N SER A 54 10.66 -4.73 -19.33
CA SER A 54 10.79 -3.34 -18.89
C SER A 54 9.59 -2.84 -18.10
N TRP A 55 8.40 -3.43 -18.26
CA TRP A 55 7.16 -3.06 -17.56
C TRP A 55 6.88 -3.97 -16.37
N THR A 56 7.90 -4.24 -15.56
CA THR A 56 7.78 -5.06 -14.36
C THR A 56 6.94 -4.38 -13.28
N PRO A 57 6.34 -5.13 -12.34
CA PRO A 57 5.54 -4.55 -11.27
C PRO A 57 6.31 -3.57 -10.39
N GLY A 58 7.62 -3.76 -10.21
CA GLY A 58 8.48 -2.79 -9.50
C GLY A 58 8.46 -1.38 -10.10
N LYS A 59 8.05 -1.24 -11.37
CA LYS A 59 7.88 0.02 -12.08
C LYS A 59 6.50 0.67 -11.93
N ALA A 60 5.52 -0.01 -11.30
CA ALA A 60 4.21 0.56 -10.95
C ALA A 60 4.33 1.57 -9.80
N ARG A 61 5.01 2.68 -10.05
CA ARG A 61 5.27 3.74 -9.08
C ARG A 61 4.74 5.06 -9.63
N LEU A 62 4.21 5.88 -8.73
CA LEU A 62 3.72 7.20 -9.08
C LEU A 62 4.88 8.08 -9.56
N ASN A 63 4.63 8.87 -10.59
CA ASN A 63 5.57 9.79 -11.24
C ASN A 63 6.85 9.13 -11.76
N ASN A 64 6.81 7.82 -11.98
CA ASN A 64 7.91 7.09 -12.58
C ASN A 64 8.02 7.44 -14.08
N GLN A 65 9.24 7.69 -14.56
CA GLN A 65 9.51 8.12 -15.94
C GLN A 65 10.61 7.27 -16.58
N GLY A 66 10.70 7.33 -17.91
CA GLY A 66 11.69 6.60 -18.70
C GLY A 66 11.16 5.29 -19.28
N PHE A 67 12.07 4.38 -19.64
CA PHE A 67 11.69 3.11 -20.26
C PHE A 67 11.04 2.17 -19.23
N GLY A 68 9.80 1.76 -19.50
CA GLY A 68 9.02 0.99 -18.54
C GLY A 68 8.57 1.81 -17.33
N CYS A 69 7.90 2.93 -17.57
CA CYS A 69 7.40 3.86 -16.54
C CYS A 69 6.20 3.34 -15.74
N ALA A 70 5.66 2.16 -16.08
CA ALA A 70 4.50 1.57 -15.42
C ALA A 70 4.60 0.04 -15.45
N TRP A 71 3.64 -0.62 -14.77
CA TRP A 71 3.35 -2.03 -14.98
C TRP A 71 2.38 -2.22 -16.15
N LEU A 72 2.62 -3.25 -16.96
CA LEU A 72 1.77 -3.57 -18.11
C LEU A 72 1.48 -5.06 -18.10
N SER A 73 0.23 -5.48 -17.93
CA SER A 73 -0.10 -6.90 -18.05
C SER A 73 0.14 -7.42 -19.46
N LYS A 74 0.63 -8.66 -19.56
CA LYS A 74 0.79 -9.38 -20.82
C LYS A 74 -0.55 -9.70 -21.48
N PHE A 75 -1.57 -9.95 -20.68
CA PHE A 75 -2.93 -10.24 -21.15
C PHE A 75 -3.86 -9.13 -20.70
N ASN A 76 -4.78 -8.74 -21.58
CA ASN A 76 -5.79 -7.76 -21.26
C ASN A 76 -7.11 -8.46 -20.93
N ASP A 77 -7.22 -8.97 -19.71
CA ASP A 77 -8.44 -9.57 -19.18
C ASP A 77 -8.79 -9.00 -17.79
N GLN A 78 -9.93 -9.42 -17.24
CA GLN A 78 -10.42 -8.95 -15.95
C GLN A 78 -9.78 -9.65 -14.74
N HIS A 79 -8.85 -10.59 -14.96
CA HIS A 79 -8.22 -11.38 -13.90
C HIS A 79 -6.83 -10.87 -13.55
N GLN A 80 -6.38 -9.78 -14.17
CA GLN A 80 -5.09 -9.17 -13.89
C GLN A 80 -5.15 -8.37 -12.59
N TRP A 81 -4.10 -8.51 -11.79
CA TRP A 81 -4.02 -7.85 -10.49
C TRP A 81 -2.60 -7.38 -10.19
N ILE A 82 -2.52 -6.37 -9.35
CA ILE A 82 -1.28 -5.93 -8.71
C ILE A 82 -1.51 -5.97 -7.20
N GLN A 83 -0.59 -6.59 -6.49
CA GLN A 83 -0.64 -6.77 -5.04
C GLN A 83 0.53 -6.06 -4.41
N ILE A 84 0.22 -5.33 -3.35
CA ILE A 84 1.20 -4.61 -2.53
C ILE A 84 1.27 -5.29 -1.17
N ASP A 85 2.46 -5.76 -0.81
CA ASP A 85 2.77 -6.16 0.56
C ASP A 85 3.13 -4.92 1.39
N LEU A 86 2.28 -4.60 2.37
CA LEU A 86 2.49 -3.45 3.26
C LEU A 86 3.55 -3.71 4.33
N LYS A 87 3.98 -4.96 4.55
CA LYS A 87 4.84 -5.45 5.65
C LYS A 87 4.29 -5.27 7.06
N GLU A 88 3.51 -4.23 7.31
CA GLU A 88 2.85 -3.96 8.58
C GLU A 88 1.34 -3.73 8.36
N VAL A 89 0.53 -4.13 9.34
CA VAL A 89 -0.91 -3.90 9.30
C VAL A 89 -1.16 -2.41 9.51
N GLY A 90 -1.83 -1.79 8.54
CA GLY A 90 -2.13 -0.37 8.56
C GLY A 90 -3.43 -0.03 7.87
N VAL A 91 -3.79 1.25 7.92
CA VAL A 91 -5.04 1.77 7.35
C VAL A 91 -4.71 2.50 6.05
N VAL A 92 -5.28 2.02 4.95
CA VAL A 92 -5.18 2.68 3.65
C VAL A 92 -6.28 3.73 3.56
N SER A 93 -5.90 5.00 3.48
CA SER A 93 -6.85 6.12 3.34
C SER A 93 -7.16 6.50 1.89
N GLY A 94 -6.38 6.01 0.93
CA GLY A 94 -6.59 6.29 -0.49
C GLY A 94 -5.59 5.58 -1.39
N ILE A 95 -5.91 5.50 -2.67
CA ILE A 95 -5.07 4.91 -3.72
C ILE A 95 -4.93 5.93 -4.84
N LEU A 96 -3.68 6.24 -5.20
CA LEU A 96 -3.37 7.08 -6.35
C LEU A 96 -3.02 6.17 -7.54
N SER A 97 -3.71 6.35 -8.66
CA SER A 97 -3.46 5.62 -9.90
C SER A 97 -2.93 6.55 -10.97
N GLN A 98 -1.95 6.08 -11.75
CA GLN A 98 -1.41 6.80 -12.90
C GLN A 98 -1.26 5.85 -14.08
N GLY A 99 -1.54 6.34 -15.29
CA GLY A 99 -1.29 5.62 -16.52
C GLY A 99 0.20 5.60 -16.88
N ARG A 100 0.53 4.86 -17.94
CA ARG A 100 1.87 4.91 -18.51
C ARG A 100 2.15 6.28 -19.15
N CYS A 101 3.42 6.65 -19.16
CA CYS A 101 3.99 7.47 -20.23
C CYS A 101 3.90 6.70 -21.57
#